data_AF-A0A1H3D1Y8-F1
#
_entry.id   AF-A0A1H3D1Y8-F1
#
_cell.length_a   1.000
_cell.length_b   1.000
_cell.length_c   1.000
_cell.angle_alpha   90.00
_cell.angle_beta   90.00
_cell.angle_gamma   90.00
#
_symmetry.space_group_name_H-M   'P 1'
#
loop_
_entity.id
_entity.type
_entity.pdbx_description
1 polymer ?
#
loop_
_entity_poly.entity_id
_entity_poly.type
_entity_poly.pdbx_seq_one_letter_code
_entity_poly.pdbx_strand_id
1 'polypeptide(L)' 'MWIIDVDDVSGERVLEFIDSNTEEAGAILAVYNTSEEWSNAKVSISPKVDGISVEFMEWALRLARQIMVPGS' A
#
# COMPACT_ATOMS: atom_id res chain seq x y z
N MET A 1 3.75 13.46 7.03
CA MET A 1 4.86 12.51 6.76
C MET A 1 4.22 11.15 6.62
N TRP A 2 4.37 10.48 5.49
CA TRP A 2 3.75 9.16 5.29
C TRP A 2 4.62 8.10 5.95
N ILE A 3 4.04 7.34 6.88
CA ILE A 3 4.69 6.14 7.42
C ILE A 3 4.36 5.00 6.47
N ILE A 4 5.40 4.27 6.06
CA ILE A 4 5.30 3.04 5.28
C ILE A 4 5.34 1.90 6.29
N ASP A 5 4.25 1.13 6.36
CA ASP A 5 4.23 -0.14 7.07
C ASP A 5 4.23 -1.29 6.06
N VAL A 6 5.06 -2.30 6.30
CA VAL A 6 5.17 -3.49 5.45
C VAL A 6 4.92 -4.70 6.33
N ASP A 7 3.76 -5.32 6.13
CA ASP A 7 3.35 -6.50 6.89
C ASP A 7 3.28 -7.74 5.98
N ASP A 8 3.63 -8.88 6.55
CA ASP A 8 3.52 -10.22 5.94
C ASP A 8 2.60 -11.06 6.81
N VAL A 9 1.29 -10.87 6.61
CA VAL A 9 0.26 -11.56 7.39
C VAL A 9 -0.28 -12.69 6.54
N SER A 10 -0.07 -13.94 6.97
CA SER A 10 -0.64 -15.13 6.31
C SER A 10 -0.26 -15.30 4.83
N GLY A 11 0.91 -14.79 4.41
CA GLY A 11 1.39 -14.84 3.02
C GLY A 11 0.86 -13.70 2.14
N GLU A 12 0.14 -12.75 2.72
CA GLU A 12 -0.23 -11.49 2.07
C GLU A 12 0.81 -10.44 2.39
N ARG A 13 1.38 -9.83 1.34
CA ARG A 13 2.30 -8.69 1.48
C ARG A 13 1.50 -7.40 1.38
N VAL A 14 1.57 -6.56 2.41
CA VAL A 14 0.80 -5.31 2.50
C VAL A 14 1.75 -4.13 2.65
N LEU A 15 1.48 -3.04 1.92
CA LEU A 15 2.17 -1.75 2.02
C LEU A 15 1.12 -0.70 2.31
N GLU A 16 1.19 -0.15 3.50
CA GLU A 16 0.26 0.85 3.97
C GLU A 16 0.90 2.24 3.97
N PHE A 17 0.13 3.22 3.54
CA PHE A 17 0.49 4.64 3.62
C PHE A 17 -0.41 5.29 4.65
N ILE A 18 0.16 5.78 5.75
CA ILE A 18 -0.60 6.36 6.87
C ILE A 18 -0.37 7.87 6.90
N ASP A 19 -1.45 8.67 6.99
CA ASP A 19 -1.33 10.11 7.20
C ASP A 19 -1.01 10.37 8.67
N SER A 20 0.18 10.90 8.96
CA SER A 20 0.56 11.32 10.30
C SER A 20 -0.30 12.44 10.87
N ASN A 21 -1.06 13.15 10.00
CA ASN A 21 -1.91 14.27 10.40
C ASN A 21 -3.35 13.87 10.72
N THR A 22 -3.77 12.64 10.38
CA THR A 22 -5.09 12.14 10.77
C THR A 22 -5.00 11.53 12.16
N GLU A 23 -5.80 12.03 13.10
CA GLU A 23 -5.79 11.58 14.51
C GLU A 23 -6.17 10.09 14.68
N GLU A 24 -6.85 9.49 13.68
CA GLU A 24 -7.09 8.06 13.63
C GLU A 24 -5.97 7.35 12.88
N ALA A 25 -5.34 6.38 13.55
CA ALA A 25 -4.43 5.42 12.93
C ALA A 25 -5.19 4.58 11.88
N GLY A 26 -5.16 5.00 10.63
CA GLY A 26 -5.71 4.26 9.51
C GLY A 26 -4.95 4.58 8.23
N ALA A 27 -4.61 3.54 7.46
CA ALA A 27 -3.99 3.71 6.15
C ALA A 27 -4.92 4.51 5.23
N ILE A 28 -4.39 5.52 4.53
CA ILE A 28 -5.08 6.23 3.46
C ILE A 28 -5.13 5.40 2.17
N LEU A 29 -4.11 4.58 1.96
CA LEU A 29 -3.94 3.68 0.83
C LEU A 29 -3.20 2.45 1.33
N ALA A 30 -3.68 1.28 0.92
CA ALA A 30 -2.97 0.03 1.11
C ALA A 30 -2.83 -0.68 -0.23
N VAL A 31 -1.61 -1.07 -0.58
CA VAL A 31 -1.35 -2.01 -1.67
C VAL A 31 -1.17 -3.37 -1.02
N TYR A 32 -1.91 -4.38 -1.47
CA TYR A 32 -1.74 -5.74 -0.97
C TYR A 32 -1.71 -6.75 -2.10
N ASN A 33 -0.90 -7.78 -1.90
CA ASN A 33 -0.71 -8.85 -2.87
C ASN A 33 -0.61 -10.19 -2.14
N THR A 34 -1.42 -11.15 -2.58
CA THR A 34 -1.50 -12.50 -2.01
C THR A 34 -0.73 -13.53 -2.84
N SER A 35 -0.01 -13.09 -3.87
CA SER A 35 0.70 -13.96 -4.80
C SER A 35 2.00 -13.32 -5.30
N GLU A 36 2.88 -14.11 -5.91
CA GLU A 36 4.07 -13.55 -6.59
C GLU A 36 3.70 -12.84 -7.91
N GLU A 37 2.53 -13.15 -8.46
CA GLU A 37 2.00 -12.53 -9.66
C GLU A 37 1.36 -11.17 -9.35
N TRP A 38 2.00 -10.10 -9.81
CA TRP A 38 1.54 -8.72 -9.59
C TRP A 38 0.27 -8.34 -10.37
N SER A 39 -0.17 -9.18 -11.31
CA SER A 39 -1.44 -9.00 -12.03
C SER A 39 -2.65 -9.01 -11.09
N ASN A 40 -2.53 -9.65 -9.93
CA ASN A 40 -3.60 -9.76 -8.93
C ASN A 40 -3.44 -8.77 -7.76
N ALA A 41 -2.46 -7.86 -7.81
CA ALA A 41 -2.28 -6.86 -6.78
C ALA A 41 -3.52 -5.97 -6.67
N LYS A 42 -3.90 -5.65 -5.43
CA LYS A 42 -5.09 -4.84 -5.13
C LYS A 42 -4.67 -3.58 -4.41
N VAL A 43 -5.46 -2.53 -4.62
CA VAL A 43 -5.34 -1.25 -3.93
C VAL A 43 -6.62 -1.00 -3.15
N SER A 44 -6.48 -0.73 -1.86
CA SER A 44 -7.56 -0.22 -1.01
C SER A 44 -7.31 1.26 -0.75
N ILE A 45 -8.36 2.07 -0.86
CA ILE A 45 -8.31 3.51 -0.56
C ILE A 45 -9.27 3.76 0.59
N SER A 46 -8.81 4.49 1.60
CA SER A 46 -9.65 4.85 2.74
C SER A 46 -10.88 5.64 2.29
N PRO A 47 -12.08 5.34 2.80
CA PRO A 47 -13.27 6.16 2.52
C PRO A 47 -13.20 7.55 3.17
N LYS A 48 -12.18 7.81 4.00
CA LYS A 48 -11.99 9.08 4.73
C LYS A 48 -11.25 10.13 3.89
N VAL A 49 -10.77 9.77 2.70
CA VAL A 49 -10.12 10.71 1.78
C VAL A 49 -11.02 10.94 0.57
N ASP A 50 -11.10 12.20 0.11
CA ASP A 50 -11.91 12.58 -1.06
C ASP A 50 -11.37 12.01 -2.38
N GLY A 51 -10.15 11.47 -2.35
CA GLY A 51 -9.51 10.80 -3.46
C GLY A 51 -8.00 10.74 -3.27
N ILE A 52 -7.37 10.02 -4.18
CA ILE A 52 -5.91 9.92 -4.28
C ILE A 52 -5.53 10.25 -5.72
N SER A 53 -4.45 11.02 -5.88
CA SER A 53 -3.96 11.36 -7.22
C SER A 53 -3.45 10.10 -7.93
N VAL A 54 -3.65 10.06 -9.25
CA VAL A 54 -3.19 8.94 -10.08
C VAL A 54 -1.67 8.78 -9.95
N GLU A 55 -0.93 9.90 -9.91
CA GLU A 55 0.52 9.92 -9.78
C GLU A 55 1.00 9.27 -8.47
N PHE A 56 0.29 9.53 -7.36
CA PHE A 56 0.61 8.91 -6.08
C PHE A 56 0.31 7.42 -6.09
N MET A 57 -0.82 7.01 -6.67
CA MET A 57 -1.20 5.60 -6.81
C MET A 57 -0.19 4.82 -7.67
N GLU A 58 0.25 5.38 -8.80
CA GLU A 58 1.28 4.77 -9.65
C GLU A 58 2.64 4.68 -8.93
N TRP A 59 3.02 5.72 -8.18
CA TRP A 59 4.22 5.70 -7.37
C TRP A 59 4.16 4.61 -6.28
N ALA A 60 3.03 4.52 -5.56
CA ALA A 60 2.80 3.51 -4.53
C ALA A 60 2.87 2.08 -5.08
N LEU A 61 2.26 1.82 -6.24
CA LEU A 61 2.33 0.51 -6.91
C LEU A 61 3.76 0.15 -7.35
N ARG A 62 4.51 1.10 -7.88
CA ARG A 62 5.93 0.89 -8.23
C ARG A 62 6.78 0.57 -7.00
N LEU A 63 6.55 1.29 -5.91
CA LEU A 63 7.27 1.08 -4.66
C LEU A 63 6.94 -0.30 -4.07
N ALA A 64 5.65 -0.66 -4.00
CA ALA A 64 5.21 -1.99 -3.55
C ALA A 64 5.91 -3.09 -4.34
N ARG A 65 5.99 -2.96 -5.67
CA ARG A 65 6.67 -3.92 -6.53
C ARG A 65 8.17 -4.05 -6.28
N GLN A 66 8.83 -3.00 -5.82
CA GLN A 66 10.26 -3.05 -5.50
C GLN A 66 10.53 -3.72 -4.16
N ILE A 67 9.68 -3.51 -3.17
CA ILE A 67 9.96 -3.92 -1.78
C ILE A 67 9.26 -5.22 -1.37
N MET A 68 8.17 -5.59 -2.05
CA MET A 68 7.42 -6.82 -1.77
C MET A 68 7.76 -7.98 -2.70
N VAL A 69 8.79 -7.87 -3.54
CA VAL A 69 9.30 -9.04 -4.30
C VAL A 69 10.35 -9.71 -3.42
N PRO A 70 10.30 -11.04 -3.21
CA PRO A 70 11.33 -11.72 -2.44
C PRO A 70 12.63 -11.62 -3.24
N GLY A 71 13.74 -11.37 -2.53
CA GLY A 71 15.02 -11.05 -3.14
C GLY A 71 15.39 -11.94 -4.33
N SER A 72 15.90 -11.29 -5.39
CA SER A 72 16.87 -11.89 -6.30
C SER A 72 18.09 -12.39 -5.53
#